data_AF-A0A0D8I336-F1
#
_entry.id   AF-A0A0D8I336-F1
#
_cell.length_a   1.000
_cell.length_b   1.000
_cell.length_c   1.000
_cell.angle_alpha   90.00
_cell.angle_beta   90.00
_cell.angle_gamma   90.00
#
_symmetry.space_group_name_H-M   'P 1'
#
loop_
_entity.id
_entity.type
_entity.pdbx_description
1 polymer ?
#
loop_
_entity_poly.entity_id
_entity_poly.type
_entity_poly.pdbx_seq_one_letter_code
_entity_poly.pdbx_strand_id
1 'polypeptide(L)'
;MTTHASMFLQRLLRSEVNVGAFIGYLVERDATPLQNALGLDENVVSARVEVPHGKGRMDVVLYGAASPIAILELKVSATEHGDQLDRYAEFAQTHNARKFLVDLETDGSTVPQGWTRIGLADLFGYWSSSTNSTVRGLAAEASTVFATWKSQLNGRFGQMDSAIVTVALRAVSQELAARTPYDMYTRATSGGQPSITAYLPHPSGADDAYFCIDIRCKDKNNPHLPWIARLGVHVDRGEDLAAARRTAHRLAMPLVPALSVAEVQSACANSGIGTLATVLTSERPLREPRSQSASIEEWLAAVDSAGDGKISAHPVFFHDWGRRLAAQYSLDLTDVTRNDLGQLIVILMDHLTESAFSATPLTTP
;
A
#
# COMPACT_ATOMS: atom_id res chain seq x y z
N MET A 1 -11.24 7.68 26.09
CA MET A 1 -10.36 6.61 26.60
C MET A 1 -10.82 5.29 25.97
N THR A 2 -9.95 4.59 25.25
CA THR A 2 -10.26 3.27 24.70
C THR A 2 -10.40 2.27 25.86
N THR A 3 -11.54 1.59 25.95
CA THR A 3 -11.74 0.56 26.98
C THR A 3 -10.98 -0.72 26.59
N HIS A 4 -10.65 -1.56 27.58
CA HIS A 4 -10.05 -2.88 27.30
C HIS A 4 -10.92 -3.72 26.35
N ALA A 5 -12.24 -3.67 26.50
CA ALA A 5 -13.18 -4.35 25.61
C ALA A 5 -13.07 -3.84 24.16
N SER A 6 -12.99 -2.52 23.97
CA SER A 6 -12.80 -1.92 22.64
C SER A 6 -11.51 -2.38 21.97
N MET A 7 -10.41 -2.55 22.72
CA MET A 7 -9.15 -3.08 22.18
C MET A 7 -9.28 -4.53 21.67
N PHE A 8 -10.04 -5.38 22.38
CA PHE A 8 -10.27 -6.76 21.93
C PHE A 8 -11.15 -6.81 20.70
N LEU A 9 -12.19 -5.98 20.64
CA LEU A 9 -13.03 -5.86 19.46
C LEU A 9 -12.24 -5.37 18.24
N GLN A 10 -11.42 -4.32 18.42
CA GLN A 10 -10.53 -3.83 17.36
C GLN A 10 -9.66 -4.96 16.79
N ARG A 11 -9.04 -5.78 17.66
CA ARG A 11 -8.24 -6.94 17.22
C ARG A 11 -9.06 -7.96 16.42
N LEU A 12 -10.29 -8.25 16.84
CA LEU A 12 -11.18 -9.16 16.13
C LEU A 12 -11.49 -8.64 14.72
N LEU A 13 -11.80 -7.34 14.61
CA LEU A 13 -12.23 -6.66 13.39
C LEU A 13 -11.10 -6.40 12.37
N ARG A 14 -9.84 -6.70 12.70
CA ARG A 14 -8.72 -6.60 11.74
C ARG A 14 -8.73 -7.71 10.68
N SER A 15 -9.47 -8.78 10.90
CA SER A 15 -9.54 -9.93 9.98
C SER A 15 -10.83 -9.86 9.15
N GLU A 16 -10.69 -9.83 7.82
CA GLU A 16 -11.81 -9.85 6.88
C GLU A 16 -12.72 -11.05 7.11
N VAL A 17 -12.17 -12.22 7.40
CA VAL A 17 -12.93 -13.44 7.73
C VAL A 17 -13.78 -13.24 8.99
N ASN A 18 -13.23 -12.63 10.04
CA ASN A 18 -13.98 -12.36 11.27
C ASN A 18 -15.09 -11.33 11.02
N VAL A 19 -14.82 -10.31 10.20
CA VAL A 19 -15.81 -9.30 9.83
C VAL A 19 -16.95 -9.96 9.03
N GLY A 20 -16.64 -10.81 8.07
CA GLY A 20 -17.63 -11.58 7.31
C GLY A 20 -18.48 -12.48 8.19
N ALA A 21 -17.85 -13.26 9.09
CA ALA A 21 -18.55 -14.08 10.08
C ALA A 21 -19.46 -13.25 10.99
N PHE A 22 -19.01 -12.06 11.39
CA PHE A 22 -19.80 -11.18 12.23
C PHE A 22 -20.99 -10.57 11.48
N ILE A 23 -20.81 -10.16 10.21
CA ILE A 23 -21.92 -9.76 9.34
C ILE A 23 -22.94 -10.90 9.22
N GLY A 24 -22.48 -12.12 8.95
CA GLY A 24 -23.34 -13.30 8.88
C GLY A 24 -24.13 -13.49 10.18
N TYR A 25 -23.48 -13.40 11.34
CA TYR A 25 -24.17 -13.47 12.63
C TYR A 25 -25.25 -12.39 12.81
N LEU A 26 -24.99 -11.15 12.40
CA LEU A 26 -25.97 -10.06 12.51
C LEU A 26 -27.14 -10.28 11.55
N VAL A 27 -26.89 -10.73 10.32
CA VAL A 27 -27.94 -11.06 9.33
C VAL A 27 -28.85 -12.18 9.82
N GLU A 28 -28.28 -13.28 10.32
CA GLU A 28 -29.05 -14.42 10.85
C GLU A 28 -29.89 -14.05 12.08
N ARG A 29 -29.58 -12.94 12.75
CA ARG A 29 -30.34 -12.43 13.91
C ARG A 29 -31.38 -11.39 13.55
N ASP A 30 -31.10 -10.51 12.59
CA ASP A 30 -32.03 -9.52 12.04
C ASP A 30 -31.47 -8.98 10.71
N ALA A 31 -31.93 -9.53 9.58
CA ALA A 31 -31.49 -9.12 8.25
C ALA A 31 -32.14 -7.82 7.76
N THR A 32 -33.27 -7.44 8.35
CA THR A 32 -34.16 -6.36 7.87
C THR A 32 -33.44 -5.03 7.66
N PRO A 33 -32.61 -4.53 8.61
CA PRO A 33 -31.95 -3.24 8.44
C PRO A 33 -30.98 -3.22 7.27
N LEU A 34 -30.20 -4.30 7.10
CA LEU A 34 -29.27 -4.44 5.99
C LEU A 34 -30.03 -4.56 4.67
N GLN A 35 -31.04 -5.41 4.59
CA GLN A 35 -31.86 -5.60 3.39
C GLN A 35 -32.43 -4.26 2.88
N ASN A 36 -33.02 -3.48 3.80
CA ASN A 36 -33.61 -2.18 3.48
C ASN A 36 -32.55 -1.19 2.99
N ALA A 37 -31.41 -1.10 3.68
CA ALA A 37 -30.32 -0.20 3.32
C ALA A 37 -29.67 -0.53 1.98
N LEU A 38 -29.54 -1.82 1.67
CA LEU A 38 -29.03 -2.28 0.38
C LEU A 38 -30.08 -2.14 -0.74
N GLY A 39 -31.36 -1.93 -0.42
CA GLY A 39 -32.46 -1.86 -1.39
C GLY A 39 -32.64 -3.18 -2.14
N LEU A 40 -32.66 -4.30 -1.43
CA LEU A 40 -32.89 -5.62 -2.02
C LEU A 40 -34.40 -5.87 -2.16
N ASP A 41 -34.83 -6.29 -3.35
CA ASP A 41 -36.26 -6.53 -3.65
C ASP A 41 -36.79 -7.79 -2.96
N GLU A 42 -35.92 -8.78 -2.75
CA GLU A 42 -36.25 -10.04 -2.08
C GLU A 42 -35.80 -10.02 -0.62
N ASN A 43 -36.57 -10.70 0.24
CA ASN A 43 -36.21 -10.85 1.64
C ASN A 43 -34.92 -11.67 1.80
N VAL A 44 -34.00 -11.19 2.61
CA VAL A 44 -32.81 -11.96 2.99
C VAL A 44 -33.23 -13.07 3.94
N VAL A 45 -33.09 -14.33 3.50
CA VAL A 45 -33.44 -15.53 4.26
C VAL A 45 -32.23 -16.07 5.04
N SER A 46 -31.03 -15.95 4.48
CA SER A 46 -29.79 -16.36 5.15
C SER A 46 -28.56 -15.65 4.60
N ALA A 47 -27.47 -15.70 5.36
CA ALA A 47 -26.13 -15.31 4.90
C ALA A 47 -25.20 -16.51 4.93
N ARG A 48 -24.33 -16.62 3.91
CA ARG A 48 -23.20 -17.53 3.93
C ARG A 48 -21.91 -16.76 3.81
N VAL A 49 -20.90 -17.20 4.56
CA VAL A 49 -19.58 -16.60 4.60
C VAL A 49 -18.58 -17.51 3.91
N GLU A 50 -17.55 -16.92 3.30
CA GLU A 50 -16.49 -17.64 2.59
C GLU A 50 -17.01 -18.63 1.52
N VAL A 51 -17.98 -18.18 0.70
CA VAL A 51 -18.64 -19.03 -0.30
C VAL A 51 -17.68 -19.35 -1.45
N PRO A 52 -17.33 -20.63 -1.69
CA PRO A 52 -16.38 -21.00 -2.74
C PRO A 52 -16.91 -20.68 -4.14
N HIS A 53 -16.08 -20.07 -4.99
CA HIS A 53 -16.38 -19.86 -6.40
C HIS A 53 -15.09 -19.82 -7.24
N GLY A 54 -14.99 -20.72 -8.22
CA GLY A 54 -13.78 -20.90 -9.02
C GLY A 54 -12.56 -21.19 -8.13
N LYS A 55 -11.51 -20.37 -8.24
CA LYS A 55 -10.28 -20.45 -7.42
C LYS A 55 -10.32 -19.56 -6.16
N GLY A 56 -11.45 -18.94 -5.85
CA GLY A 56 -11.61 -17.99 -4.73
C GLY A 56 -12.77 -18.32 -3.79
N ARG A 57 -12.98 -17.43 -2.82
CA ARG A 57 -14.10 -17.45 -1.88
C ARG A 57 -14.67 -16.04 -1.75
N MET A 58 -15.97 -15.89 -1.99
CA MET A 58 -16.67 -14.63 -1.74
C MET A 58 -16.86 -14.45 -0.24
N ASP A 59 -16.59 -13.25 0.28
CA ASP A 59 -16.58 -13.02 1.73
C ASP A 59 -17.97 -13.24 2.37
N VAL A 60 -19.01 -12.62 1.81
CA VAL A 60 -20.39 -12.81 2.25
C VAL A 60 -21.34 -12.85 1.05
N VAL A 61 -22.23 -13.83 1.03
CA VAL A 61 -23.34 -13.94 0.06
C VAL A 61 -24.65 -13.97 0.81
N LEU A 62 -25.56 -13.05 0.45
CA LEU A 62 -26.92 -13.01 0.97
C LEU A 62 -27.84 -13.81 0.05
N TYR A 63 -28.66 -14.67 0.65
CA TYR A 63 -29.60 -15.53 -0.06
C TYR A 63 -31.03 -15.08 0.18
N GLY A 64 -31.80 -15.01 -0.91
CA GLY A 64 -33.24 -15.01 -0.87
C GLY A 64 -33.80 -16.42 -0.63
N ALA A 65 -35.08 -16.61 -0.91
CA ALA A 65 -35.74 -17.90 -0.81
C ALA A 65 -35.25 -18.89 -1.88
N ALA A 66 -34.91 -18.42 -3.08
CA ALA A 66 -34.57 -19.26 -4.22
C ALA A 66 -33.11 -19.16 -4.69
N SER A 67 -32.48 -17.99 -4.55
CA SER A 67 -31.15 -17.74 -5.12
C SER A 67 -30.32 -16.74 -4.29
N PRO A 68 -29.00 -16.67 -4.52
CA PRO A 68 -28.20 -15.51 -4.11
C PRO A 68 -28.82 -14.21 -4.63
N ILE A 69 -28.88 -13.18 -3.79
CA ILE A 69 -29.44 -11.86 -4.15
C ILE A 69 -28.44 -10.73 -3.97
N ALA A 70 -27.39 -10.93 -3.17
CA ALA A 70 -26.30 -9.98 -3.06
C ALA A 70 -24.97 -10.66 -2.68
N ILE A 71 -23.87 -10.03 -3.08
CA ILE A 71 -22.49 -10.36 -2.70
C ILE A 71 -21.90 -9.13 -2.03
N LEU A 72 -21.29 -9.33 -0.87
CA LEU A 72 -20.51 -8.31 -0.17
C LEU A 72 -19.07 -8.82 -0.13
N GLU A 73 -18.19 -8.14 -0.87
CA GLU A 73 -16.74 -8.36 -0.79
C GLU A 73 -16.15 -7.36 0.20
N LEU A 74 -15.34 -7.82 1.14
CA LEU A 74 -14.80 -7.04 2.25
C LEU A 74 -13.33 -6.71 2.01
N LYS A 75 -12.93 -5.47 2.30
CA LYS A 75 -11.53 -5.01 2.27
C LYS A 75 -11.25 -4.15 3.50
N VAL A 76 -10.74 -4.77 4.56
CA VAL A 76 -10.34 -4.06 5.80
C VAL A 76 -8.98 -3.41 5.60
N SER A 77 -8.03 -4.17 5.05
CA SER A 77 -6.66 -3.67 4.83
C SER A 77 -5.99 -4.27 3.59
N ALA A 78 -6.49 -5.40 3.07
CA ALA A 78 -5.99 -5.99 1.85
C ALA A 78 -6.44 -5.20 0.62
N THR A 79 -5.68 -5.33 -0.47
CA THR A 79 -6.13 -4.95 -1.82
C THR A 79 -6.83 -6.12 -2.48
N GLU A 80 -7.68 -5.82 -3.45
CA GLU A 80 -8.12 -6.79 -4.44
C GLU A 80 -6.91 -7.40 -5.16
N HIS A 81 -6.98 -8.70 -5.46
CA HIS A 81 -5.90 -9.41 -6.15
C HIS A 81 -6.41 -10.07 -7.43
N GLY A 82 -5.78 -9.71 -8.56
CA GLY A 82 -6.00 -10.36 -9.86
C GLY A 82 -7.42 -10.21 -10.40
N ASP A 83 -7.95 -11.30 -10.94
CA ASP A 83 -9.27 -11.42 -11.58
C ASP A 83 -10.42 -11.66 -10.57
N GLN A 84 -10.18 -11.48 -9.26
CA GLN A 84 -11.09 -11.93 -8.22
C GLN A 84 -12.50 -11.33 -8.37
N LEU A 85 -12.61 -10.01 -8.54
CA LEU A 85 -13.90 -9.34 -8.66
C LEU A 85 -14.60 -9.60 -9.99
N ASP A 86 -13.85 -9.85 -11.06
CA ASP A 86 -14.41 -10.23 -12.34
C ASP A 86 -15.11 -11.59 -12.23
N ARG A 87 -14.46 -12.57 -11.60
CA ARG A 87 -15.08 -13.88 -11.30
C ARG A 87 -16.34 -13.75 -10.44
N TYR A 88 -16.31 -12.89 -9.43
CA TYR A 88 -17.49 -12.69 -8.58
C TYR A 88 -18.60 -11.94 -9.32
N ALA A 89 -18.25 -11.09 -10.30
CA ALA A 89 -19.20 -10.46 -11.18
C ALA A 89 -19.90 -11.48 -12.09
N GLU A 90 -19.21 -12.51 -12.58
CA GLU A 90 -19.81 -13.62 -13.34
C GLU A 90 -20.81 -14.42 -12.48
N PHE A 91 -20.45 -14.74 -11.23
CA PHE A 91 -21.37 -15.37 -10.28
C PHE A 91 -22.62 -14.50 -10.06
N ALA A 92 -22.43 -13.20 -9.82
CA ALA A 92 -23.53 -12.28 -9.59
C ALA A 92 -24.46 -12.21 -10.80
N GLN A 93 -23.90 -12.16 -12.01
CA GLN A 93 -24.66 -12.13 -13.25
C GLN A 93 -25.52 -13.39 -13.42
N THR A 94 -24.97 -14.56 -13.09
CA THR A 94 -25.69 -15.85 -13.17
C THR A 94 -26.91 -15.89 -12.26
N HIS A 95 -26.83 -15.24 -11.10
CA HIS A 95 -27.90 -15.23 -10.09
C HIS A 95 -28.71 -13.94 -10.06
N ASN A 96 -28.44 -12.99 -10.96
CA ASN A 96 -28.97 -11.63 -10.90
C ASN A 96 -28.76 -10.98 -9.51
N ALA A 97 -27.63 -11.27 -8.86
CA ALA A 97 -27.29 -10.77 -7.54
C ALA A 97 -26.61 -9.39 -7.63
N ARG A 98 -26.90 -8.52 -6.66
CA ARG A 98 -26.24 -7.23 -6.53
C ARG A 98 -24.84 -7.37 -5.95
N LYS A 99 -23.94 -6.45 -6.29
CA LYS A 99 -22.51 -6.52 -5.92
C LYS A 99 -22.12 -5.31 -5.10
N PHE A 100 -21.61 -5.55 -3.90
CA PHE A 100 -21.18 -4.52 -2.98
C PHE A 100 -19.72 -4.71 -2.59
N LEU A 101 -18.93 -3.66 -2.76
CA LEU A 101 -17.55 -3.60 -2.28
C LEU A 101 -17.58 -2.85 -0.95
N VAL A 102 -17.19 -3.51 0.13
CA VAL A 102 -17.26 -2.96 1.49
C VAL A 102 -15.85 -2.73 2.02
N ASP A 103 -15.46 -1.47 2.19
CA ASP A 103 -14.07 -1.13 2.48
C ASP A 103 -13.90 0.04 3.47
N LEU A 104 -12.64 0.40 3.71
CA LEU A 104 -12.21 1.60 4.45
C LEU A 104 -11.58 2.66 3.55
N GLU A 105 -11.73 2.54 2.23
CA GLU A 105 -11.08 3.44 1.28
C GLU A 105 -11.60 4.88 1.43
N THR A 106 -10.82 5.83 0.91
CA THR A 106 -11.24 7.22 0.84
C THR A 106 -12.42 7.39 -0.11
N ASP A 107 -13.26 8.39 0.16
CA ASP A 107 -14.35 8.73 -0.74
C ASP A 107 -13.75 9.16 -2.10
N GLY A 108 -14.30 8.65 -3.20
CA GLY A 108 -13.78 8.88 -4.55
C GLY A 108 -12.72 7.89 -5.05
N SER A 109 -12.25 6.95 -4.22
CA SER A 109 -11.40 5.85 -4.72
C SER A 109 -12.12 5.05 -5.82
N THR A 110 -11.38 4.45 -6.75
CA THR A 110 -11.98 3.72 -7.88
C THR A 110 -12.85 2.56 -7.38
N VAL A 111 -14.04 2.39 -7.96
CA VAL A 111 -14.93 1.25 -7.73
C VAL A 111 -15.07 0.50 -9.05
N PRO A 112 -14.89 -0.83 -9.07
CA PRO A 112 -15.07 -1.62 -10.27
C PRO A 112 -16.48 -1.46 -10.87
N GLN A 113 -16.57 -1.53 -12.20
CA GLN A 113 -17.84 -1.30 -12.89
C GLN A 113 -18.94 -2.26 -12.42
N GLY A 114 -20.10 -1.70 -12.10
CA GLY A 114 -21.27 -2.47 -11.64
C GLY A 114 -21.19 -2.92 -10.17
N TRP A 115 -20.15 -2.54 -9.43
CA TRP A 115 -20.10 -2.67 -7.97
C TRP A 115 -20.57 -1.38 -7.31
N THR A 116 -21.21 -1.50 -6.15
CA THR A 116 -21.58 -0.36 -5.30
C THR A 116 -20.67 -0.35 -4.07
N ARG A 117 -19.96 0.75 -3.81
CA ARG A 117 -19.14 0.86 -2.59
C ARG A 117 -20.00 1.15 -1.37
N ILE A 118 -19.66 0.55 -0.23
CA ILE A 118 -20.20 0.86 1.09
C ILE A 118 -19.02 0.96 2.08
N GLY A 119 -18.98 2.00 2.92
CA GLY A 119 -18.00 2.05 4.00
C GLY A 119 -18.30 1.01 5.08
N LEU A 120 -17.30 0.34 5.65
CA LEU A 120 -17.52 -0.63 6.73
C LEU A 120 -18.27 -0.03 7.92
N ALA A 121 -17.96 1.22 8.29
CA ALA A 121 -18.68 1.92 9.36
C ALA A 121 -20.18 2.08 9.04
N ASP A 122 -20.51 2.42 7.80
CA ASP A 122 -21.88 2.62 7.33
C ASP A 122 -22.63 1.28 7.27
N LEU A 123 -21.98 0.22 6.78
CA LEU A 123 -22.55 -1.12 6.72
C LEU A 123 -23.05 -1.58 8.09
N PHE A 124 -22.19 -1.51 9.11
CA PHE A 124 -22.59 -1.84 10.47
C PHE A 124 -23.59 -0.83 11.06
N GLY A 125 -23.52 0.44 10.63
CA GLY A 125 -24.45 1.49 11.01
C GLY A 125 -25.90 1.23 10.61
N TYR A 126 -26.14 0.44 9.55
CA TYR A 126 -27.50 0.08 9.12
C TYR A 126 -28.30 -0.66 10.19
N TRP A 127 -27.67 -1.45 11.07
CA TRP A 127 -28.35 -2.12 12.18
C TRP A 127 -28.76 -1.19 13.34
N SER A 128 -28.49 0.11 13.24
CA SER A 128 -29.00 1.10 14.22
C SER A 128 -30.53 1.06 14.36
N SER A 129 -31.25 0.71 13.28
CA SER A 129 -32.71 0.54 13.28
C SER A 129 -33.19 -0.88 13.60
N SER A 130 -32.28 -1.81 13.95
CA SER A 130 -32.67 -3.18 14.32
C SER A 130 -33.58 -3.18 15.55
N THR A 131 -34.63 -4.00 15.50
CA THR A 131 -35.51 -4.20 16.66
C THR A 131 -34.84 -5.06 17.73
N ASN A 132 -33.83 -5.85 17.36
CA ASN A 132 -33.05 -6.66 18.28
C ASN A 132 -31.98 -5.81 18.98
N SER A 133 -32.12 -5.59 20.29
CA SER A 133 -31.21 -4.75 21.07
C SER A 133 -29.77 -5.25 21.11
N THR A 134 -29.57 -6.57 21.09
CA THR A 134 -28.24 -7.17 21.10
C THR A 134 -27.53 -6.92 19.77
N VAL A 135 -28.22 -7.15 18.65
CA VAL A 135 -27.71 -6.88 17.30
C VAL A 135 -27.35 -5.41 17.15
N ARG A 136 -28.25 -4.51 17.54
CA ARG A 136 -28.03 -3.06 17.49
C ARG A 136 -26.81 -2.62 18.30
N GLY A 137 -26.66 -3.12 19.53
CA GLY A 137 -25.51 -2.80 20.38
C GLY A 137 -24.19 -3.30 19.79
N LEU A 138 -24.15 -4.56 19.35
CA LEU A 138 -22.96 -5.17 18.74
C LEU A 138 -22.53 -4.46 17.45
N ALA A 139 -23.49 -4.13 16.58
CA ALA A 139 -23.22 -3.42 15.34
C ALA A 139 -22.75 -1.97 15.59
N ALA A 140 -23.32 -1.28 16.58
CA ALA A 140 -22.90 0.08 16.93
C ALA A 140 -21.44 0.15 17.41
N GLU A 141 -20.98 -0.83 18.20
CA GLU A 141 -19.58 -0.92 18.64
C GLU A 141 -18.63 -1.12 17.45
N ALA A 142 -18.96 -2.01 16.51
CA ALA A 142 -18.14 -2.22 15.32
C ALA A 142 -18.16 -1.02 14.36
N SER A 143 -19.33 -0.40 14.14
CA SER A 143 -19.43 0.84 13.38
C SER A 143 -18.53 1.93 13.97
N THR A 144 -18.51 2.07 15.29
CA THR A 144 -17.62 3.03 15.99
C THR A 144 -16.14 2.72 15.78
N VAL A 145 -15.74 1.45 15.81
CA VAL A 145 -14.36 1.04 15.53
C VAL A 145 -13.96 1.41 14.11
N PHE A 146 -14.76 1.04 13.10
CA PHE A 146 -14.44 1.35 11.71
C PHE A 146 -14.48 2.85 11.41
N ALA A 147 -15.42 3.59 12.01
CA ALA A 147 -15.45 5.06 11.90
C ALA A 147 -14.19 5.69 12.50
N THR A 148 -13.72 5.17 13.64
CA THR A 148 -12.47 5.60 14.25
C THR A 148 -11.29 5.34 13.33
N TRP A 149 -11.15 4.13 12.77
CA TRP A 149 -10.08 3.81 11.81
C TRP A 149 -10.16 4.70 10.56
N LYS A 150 -11.34 4.88 9.95
CA LYS A 150 -11.51 5.75 8.77
C LYS A 150 -11.12 7.20 9.10
N SER A 151 -11.46 7.71 10.29
CA SER A 151 -11.09 9.08 10.71
C SER A 151 -9.57 9.29 10.82
N GLN A 152 -8.81 8.22 11.07
CA GLN A 152 -7.36 8.28 11.19
C GLN A 152 -6.65 8.46 9.85
N LEU A 153 -7.30 8.23 8.70
CA LEU A 153 -6.69 8.36 7.37
C LEU A 153 -6.07 9.73 7.12
N ASN A 154 -6.68 10.79 7.65
CA ASN A 154 -6.17 12.16 7.53
C ASN A 154 -5.28 12.58 8.70
N GLY A 155 -5.06 11.70 9.68
CA GLY A 155 -4.24 11.93 10.84
C GLY A 155 -2.75 11.65 10.59
N ARG A 156 -1.99 11.67 11.70
CA ARG A 156 -0.57 11.34 11.70
C ARG A 156 -0.37 9.82 11.71
N PHE A 157 0.58 9.32 10.93
CA PHE A 157 0.92 7.88 10.88
C PHE A 157 1.29 7.33 12.26
N GLY A 158 1.98 8.11 13.10
CA GLY A 158 2.31 7.74 14.47
C GLY A 158 1.11 7.44 15.38
N GLN A 159 -0.10 7.85 15.00
CA GLN A 159 -1.35 7.66 15.77
C GLN A 159 -2.32 6.67 15.10
N MET A 160 -1.98 6.16 13.91
CA MET A 160 -2.85 5.25 13.15
C MET A 160 -2.84 3.85 13.76
N ASP A 161 -4.00 3.19 13.75
CA ASP A 161 -4.08 1.75 13.96
C ASP A 161 -3.38 1.02 12.80
N SER A 162 -2.69 -0.08 13.09
CA SER A 162 -2.01 -0.88 12.05
C SER A 162 -2.96 -1.32 10.93
N ALA A 163 -4.27 -1.47 11.21
CA ALA A 163 -5.29 -1.84 10.23
C ALA A 163 -5.48 -0.78 9.12
N ILE A 164 -5.32 0.51 9.44
CA ILE A 164 -5.56 1.60 8.48
C ILE A 164 -4.29 2.03 7.73
N VAL A 165 -3.10 1.67 8.21
CA VAL A 165 -1.83 2.10 7.60
C VAL A 165 -1.76 1.76 6.11
N THR A 166 -2.10 0.53 5.71
CA THR A 166 -2.07 0.15 4.28
C THR A 166 -3.08 0.95 3.46
N VAL A 167 -4.25 1.26 4.03
CA VAL A 167 -5.27 2.09 3.38
C VAL A 167 -4.77 3.53 3.20
N ALA A 168 -4.10 4.08 4.21
CA ALA A 168 -3.49 5.41 4.12
C ALA A 168 -2.42 5.46 3.01
N LEU A 169 -1.57 4.43 2.90
CA LEU A 169 -0.59 4.32 1.81
C LEU A 169 -1.26 4.24 0.44
N ARG A 170 -2.39 3.53 0.32
CA ARG A 170 -3.16 3.47 -0.93
C ARG A 170 -3.73 4.81 -1.33
N ALA A 171 -4.26 5.55 -0.36
CA ALA A 171 -4.74 6.90 -0.60
C ALA A 171 -3.62 7.80 -1.13
N VAL A 172 -2.40 7.73 -0.55
CA VAL A 172 -1.22 8.44 -1.09
C VAL A 172 -0.93 8.04 -2.54
N SER A 173 -0.93 6.73 -2.82
CA SER A 173 -0.68 6.20 -4.16
C SER A 173 -1.70 6.71 -5.18
N GLN A 174 -2.99 6.68 -4.85
CA GLN A 174 -4.07 7.13 -5.73
C GLN A 174 -3.99 8.64 -5.98
N GLU A 175 -3.75 9.45 -4.94
CA GLU A 175 -3.62 10.90 -5.05
C GLU A 175 -2.41 11.34 -5.87
N LEU A 176 -1.29 10.63 -5.74
CA LEU A 176 -0.10 10.89 -6.54
C LEU A 176 -0.25 10.43 -7.99
N ALA A 177 -0.82 9.24 -8.23
CA ALA A 177 -1.07 8.74 -9.58
C ALA A 177 -1.98 9.68 -10.40
N ALA A 178 -2.89 10.41 -9.75
CA ALA A 178 -3.76 11.38 -10.41
C ALA A 178 -3.04 12.67 -10.87
N ARG A 179 -1.84 12.96 -10.37
CA ARG A 179 -1.15 14.26 -10.59
C ARG A 179 0.33 14.15 -10.95
N THR A 180 0.88 12.95 -11.02
CA THR A 180 2.28 12.69 -11.31
C THR A 180 2.39 11.56 -12.33
N PRO A 181 3.49 11.48 -13.10
CA PRO A 181 3.75 10.36 -14.00
C PRO A 181 4.29 9.12 -13.26
N TYR A 182 4.15 9.05 -11.94
CA TYR A 182 4.73 7.97 -11.15
C TYR A 182 3.93 6.69 -11.32
N ASP A 183 4.64 5.59 -11.58
CA ASP A 183 4.08 4.26 -11.43
C ASP A 183 4.22 3.84 -9.96
N MET A 184 3.09 3.55 -9.30
CA MET A 184 3.04 3.39 -7.84
C MET A 184 2.33 2.12 -7.43
N TYR A 185 2.89 1.48 -6.41
CA TYR A 185 2.35 0.24 -5.86
C TYR A 185 2.37 0.27 -4.35
N THR A 186 1.26 -0.12 -3.74
CA THR A 186 1.19 -0.44 -2.32
C THR A 186 1.05 -1.93 -2.14
N ARG A 187 1.94 -2.52 -1.35
CA ARG A 187 1.88 -3.95 -1.06
C ARG A 187 2.43 -4.24 0.32
N ALA A 188 2.08 -5.40 0.84
CA ALA A 188 2.86 -5.98 1.91
C ALA A 188 4.19 -6.51 1.35
N THR A 189 5.29 -6.32 2.08
CA THR A 189 6.53 -7.07 1.83
C THR A 189 6.29 -8.58 2.06
N SER A 190 7.27 -9.42 1.73
CA SER A 190 7.22 -10.85 2.08
C SER A 190 7.06 -11.12 3.59
N GLY A 191 7.48 -10.19 4.44
CA GLY A 191 7.28 -10.26 5.89
C GLY A 191 5.90 -9.78 6.37
N GLY A 192 5.07 -9.25 5.49
CA GLY A 192 3.77 -8.65 5.81
C GLY A 192 3.85 -7.20 6.24
N GLN A 193 4.98 -6.50 6.03
CA GLN A 193 5.10 -5.08 6.38
C GLN A 193 4.43 -4.21 5.32
N PRO A 194 3.58 -3.23 5.68
CA PRO A 194 3.07 -2.26 4.72
C PRO A 194 4.21 -1.52 4.02
N SER A 195 4.09 -1.39 2.70
CA SER A 195 5.03 -0.64 1.87
C SER A 195 4.32 0.12 0.76
N ILE A 196 4.92 1.24 0.38
CA ILE A 196 4.61 1.99 -0.83
C ILE A 196 5.90 2.12 -1.64
N THR A 197 5.82 1.85 -2.94
CA THR A 197 6.91 2.05 -3.88
C THR A 197 6.42 2.95 -4.99
N ALA A 198 7.24 3.93 -5.38
CA ALA A 198 7.00 4.76 -6.57
C ALA A 198 8.19 4.67 -7.52
N TYR A 199 7.90 4.68 -8.82
CA TYR A 199 8.86 4.68 -9.90
C TYR A 199 8.61 5.85 -10.83
N LEU A 200 9.69 6.49 -11.28
CA LEU A 200 9.66 7.55 -12.28
C LEU A 200 10.65 7.18 -13.39
N PRO A 201 10.28 7.19 -14.68
CA PRO A 201 11.23 6.87 -15.75
C PRO A 201 12.51 7.71 -15.67
N HIS A 202 13.66 7.05 -15.79
CA HIS A 202 14.95 7.71 -15.66
C HIS A 202 15.21 8.64 -16.87
N PRO A 203 15.67 9.89 -16.67
CA PRO A 203 15.80 10.89 -17.75
C PRO A 203 16.87 10.54 -18.79
N SER A 204 17.70 9.53 -18.55
CA SER A 204 18.70 9.06 -19.53
C SER A 204 18.10 8.40 -20.78
N GLY A 205 16.78 8.16 -20.81
CA GLY A 205 16.12 7.45 -21.91
C GLY A 205 16.51 5.98 -22.04
N ALA A 206 17.04 5.38 -20.96
CA ALA A 206 17.35 3.95 -20.97
C ALA A 206 16.05 3.19 -20.71
N ASP A 207 15.65 2.34 -21.65
CA ASP A 207 14.47 1.48 -21.48
C ASP A 207 14.56 0.68 -20.18
N ASP A 208 13.42 0.59 -19.50
CA ASP A 208 13.20 -0.10 -18.24
C ASP A 208 14.03 0.42 -17.06
N ALA A 209 14.59 1.63 -17.15
CA ALA A 209 15.27 2.29 -16.04
C ALA A 209 14.39 3.36 -15.38
N TYR A 210 14.35 3.34 -14.06
CA TYR A 210 13.51 4.20 -13.25
C TYR A 210 14.29 4.75 -12.06
N PHE A 211 14.04 6.00 -11.67
CA PHE A 211 14.19 6.35 -10.26
C PHE A 211 13.17 5.58 -9.44
N CYS A 212 13.54 5.22 -8.22
CA CYS A 212 12.65 4.52 -7.32
C CYS A 212 12.75 5.07 -5.90
N ILE A 213 11.62 5.13 -5.22
CA ILE A 213 11.53 5.24 -3.78
C ILE A 213 10.71 4.06 -3.23
N ASP A 214 11.26 3.34 -2.26
CA ASP A 214 10.58 2.27 -1.52
C ASP A 214 10.51 2.65 -0.04
N ILE A 215 9.31 2.91 0.45
CA ILE A 215 9.04 3.25 1.84
C ILE A 215 8.27 2.10 2.47
N ARG A 216 8.82 1.53 3.55
CA ARG A 216 8.23 0.35 4.19
C ARG A 216 8.39 0.35 5.69
N CYS A 217 7.37 -0.19 6.35
CA CYS A 217 7.39 -0.39 7.79
C CYS A 217 8.55 -1.32 8.16
N LYS A 218 9.29 -0.97 9.22
CA LYS A 218 10.42 -1.79 9.68
C LYS A 218 9.93 -3.04 10.42
N ASP A 219 8.88 -2.90 11.22
CA ASP A 219 8.25 -3.97 11.97
C ASP A 219 6.73 -3.85 11.91
N LYS A 220 6.05 -4.86 11.38
CA LYS A 220 4.58 -4.87 11.29
C LYS A 220 3.89 -4.90 12.66
N ASN A 221 4.59 -5.37 13.69
CA ASN A 221 4.06 -5.44 15.06
C ASN A 221 4.29 -4.14 15.83
N ASN A 222 5.17 -3.27 15.34
CA ASN A 222 5.45 -1.96 15.93
C ASN A 222 5.61 -0.89 14.85
N PRO A 223 4.49 -0.38 14.30
CA PRO A 223 4.50 0.61 13.23
C PRO A 223 5.04 1.99 13.65
N HIS A 224 5.27 2.19 14.95
CA HIS A 224 5.86 3.41 15.51
C HIS A 224 7.40 3.41 15.46
N LEU A 225 8.04 2.29 15.12
CA LEU A 225 9.47 2.30 14.84
C LEU A 225 9.73 3.09 13.55
N PRO A 226 10.87 3.79 13.44
CA PRO A 226 11.24 4.45 12.19
C PRO A 226 11.19 3.49 11.01
N TRP A 227 10.52 3.94 9.95
CA TRP A 227 10.34 3.22 8.71
C TRP A 227 11.63 3.24 7.90
N ILE A 228 11.71 2.37 6.90
CA ILE A 228 12.84 2.33 5.98
C ILE A 228 12.40 3.05 4.71
N ALA A 229 13.14 4.09 4.30
CA ALA A 229 13.02 4.70 2.99
C ALA A 229 14.26 4.36 2.17
N ARG A 230 14.07 3.85 0.95
CA ARG A 230 15.14 3.53 0.01
C ARG A 230 14.97 4.36 -1.25
N LEU A 231 15.96 5.19 -1.58
CA LEU A 231 15.94 6.11 -2.71
C LEU A 231 17.08 5.76 -3.67
N GLY A 232 16.81 5.63 -4.97
CA GLY A 232 17.84 5.34 -5.95
C GLY A 232 17.29 4.96 -7.33
N VAL A 233 17.91 3.95 -7.96
CA VAL A 233 17.59 3.51 -9.33
C VAL A 233 17.14 2.06 -9.33
N HIS A 234 16.13 1.76 -10.15
CA HIS A 234 15.68 0.42 -10.48
C HIS A 234 15.75 0.19 -11.99
N VAL A 235 16.21 -0.99 -12.41
CA VAL A 235 16.21 -1.43 -13.81
C VAL A 235 15.51 -2.78 -13.94
N ASP A 236 14.46 -2.85 -14.75
CA ASP A 236 13.63 -4.05 -14.93
C ASP A 236 13.68 -4.60 -16.37
N ARG A 237 14.86 -5.08 -16.79
CA ARG A 237 15.08 -5.63 -18.14
C ARG A 237 14.74 -7.13 -18.28
N GLY A 238 13.69 -7.60 -17.60
CA GLY A 238 13.28 -9.00 -17.69
C GLY A 238 14.40 -10.00 -17.34
N GLU A 239 14.71 -10.90 -18.28
CA GLU A 239 15.64 -12.03 -18.08
C GLU A 239 17.13 -11.67 -18.20
N ASP A 240 17.52 -10.56 -18.84
CA ASP A 240 18.94 -10.16 -18.94
C ASP A 240 19.39 -9.43 -17.65
N LEU A 241 19.70 -10.22 -16.62
CA LEU A 241 20.00 -9.69 -15.30
C LEU A 241 21.37 -8.99 -15.28
N ALA A 242 22.34 -9.46 -16.07
CA ALA A 242 23.67 -8.85 -16.13
C ALA A 242 23.61 -7.43 -16.72
N ALA A 243 22.93 -7.24 -17.84
CA ALA A 243 22.74 -5.91 -18.43
C ALA A 243 21.92 -4.98 -17.52
N ALA A 244 20.89 -5.52 -16.85
CA ALA A 244 20.11 -4.75 -15.87
C ALA A 244 20.99 -4.25 -14.72
N ARG A 245 21.83 -5.12 -14.14
CA ARG A 245 22.75 -4.78 -13.03
C ARG A 245 23.78 -3.73 -13.44
N ARG A 246 24.38 -3.86 -14.63
CA ARG A 246 25.33 -2.88 -15.18
C ARG A 246 24.67 -1.53 -15.42
N THR A 247 23.47 -1.53 -15.98
CA THR A 247 22.70 -0.32 -16.23
C THR A 247 22.34 0.36 -14.91
N ALA A 248 21.86 -0.39 -13.92
CA ALA A 248 21.55 0.15 -12.60
C ALA A 248 22.79 0.77 -11.95
N HIS A 249 23.95 0.10 -12.00
CA HIS A 249 25.22 0.63 -11.49
C HIS A 249 25.60 1.95 -12.18
N ARG A 250 25.62 1.97 -13.52
CA ARG A 250 25.99 3.13 -14.33
C ARG A 250 25.11 4.35 -14.02
N LEU A 251 23.81 4.13 -13.80
CA LEU A 251 22.84 5.20 -13.52
C LEU A 251 22.84 5.63 -12.05
N ALA A 252 23.08 4.71 -11.11
CA ALA A 252 23.05 5.03 -9.68
C ALA A 252 24.33 5.72 -9.18
N MET A 253 25.51 5.31 -9.67
CA MET A 253 26.80 5.84 -9.17
C MET A 253 26.93 7.38 -9.27
N PRO A 254 26.51 8.05 -10.37
CA PRO A 254 26.55 9.51 -10.44
C PRO A 254 25.69 10.22 -9.39
N LEU A 255 24.67 9.54 -8.84
CA LEU A 255 23.76 10.10 -7.83
C LEU A 255 24.31 10.00 -6.41
N VAL A 256 25.46 9.35 -6.19
CA VAL A 256 26.05 9.18 -4.84
C VAL A 256 26.14 10.49 -4.04
N PRO A 257 26.62 11.62 -4.60
CA PRO A 257 26.67 12.89 -3.87
C PRO A 257 25.28 13.38 -3.44
N ALA A 258 24.30 13.29 -4.34
CA ALA A 258 22.91 13.69 -4.11
C ALA A 258 22.18 12.81 -3.10
N LEU A 259 22.66 11.58 -2.88
CA LEU A 259 22.08 10.63 -1.92
C LEU A 259 22.68 10.75 -0.51
N SER A 260 23.51 11.75 -0.22
CA SER A 260 23.92 12.03 1.15
C SER A 260 22.71 12.49 1.99
N VAL A 261 22.75 12.28 3.31
CA VAL A 261 21.68 12.79 4.19
C VAL A 261 21.56 14.30 4.08
N ALA A 262 22.68 15.02 4.03
CA ALA A 262 22.68 16.48 3.96
C ALA A 262 21.98 16.99 2.69
N GLU A 263 22.27 16.42 1.53
CA GLU A 263 21.63 16.82 0.26
C GLU A 263 20.13 16.51 0.26
N VAL A 264 19.73 15.32 0.73
CA VAL A 264 18.31 14.94 0.83
C VAL A 264 17.55 15.84 1.81
N GLN A 265 18.13 16.15 2.97
CA GLN A 265 17.53 17.06 3.94
C GLN A 265 17.46 18.49 3.41
N SER A 266 18.47 18.94 2.65
CA SER A 266 18.48 20.24 1.98
C SER A 266 17.35 20.34 0.95
N ALA A 267 17.16 19.31 0.11
CA ALA A 267 16.05 19.25 -0.84
C ALA A 267 14.69 19.37 -0.13
N CYS A 268 14.51 18.63 0.97
CA CYS A 268 13.31 18.76 1.80
C CYS A 268 13.15 20.16 2.41
N ALA A 269 14.21 20.77 2.94
CA ALA A 269 14.15 22.10 3.54
C ALA A 269 13.78 23.18 2.50
N ASN A 270 14.31 23.07 1.28
CA ASN A 270 14.09 24.02 0.20
C ASN A 270 12.70 23.91 -0.45
N SER A 271 11.99 22.79 -0.22
CA SER A 271 10.63 22.57 -0.74
C SER A 271 9.54 23.45 -0.10
N GLY A 272 9.87 24.23 0.94
CA GLY A 272 8.92 25.02 1.71
C GLY A 272 8.22 24.26 2.83
N ILE A 273 8.53 22.97 3.02
CA ILE A 273 7.97 22.11 4.08
C ILE A 273 9.08 21.71 5.04
N GLY A 274 9.56 22.69 5.81
CA GLY A 274 10.76 22.53 6.65
C GLY A 274 10.69 21.40 7.68
N THR A 275 9.48 20.96 8.07
CA THR A 275 9.28 19.81 8.97
C THR A 275 9.68 18.47 8.34
N LEU A 276 9.68 18.35 7.01
CA LEU A 276 10.09 17.12 6.31
C LEU A 276 11.61 16.95 6.23
N ALA A 277 12.39 18.01 6.44
CA ALA A 277 13.85 17.88 6.43
C ALA A 277 14.36 16.99 7.57
N THR A 278 13.67 16.95 8.71
CA THR A 278 14.12 16.19 9.88
C THR A 278 13.57 14.77 9.95
N VAL A 279 12.60 14.40 9.11
CA VAL A 279 11.98 13.06 9.16
C VAL A 279 12.90 11.97 8.59
N LEU A 280 13.82 12.34 7.70
CA LEU A 280 14.82 11.44 7.12
C LEU A 280 16.15 11.57 7.84
N THR A 281 16.66 10.46 8.37
CA THR A 281 17.96 10.37 9.04
C THR A 281 18.70 9.13 8.57
N SER A 282 20.03 9.15 8.63
CA SER A 282 20.85 7.95 8.46
C SER A 282 22.27 8.25 8.95
N GLU A 283 22.90 7.31 9.64
CA GLU A 283 24.35 7.42 9.90
C GLU A 283 25.15 7.07 8.65
N ARG A 284 24.63 6.15 7.82
CA ARG A 284 25.28 5.61 6.62
C ARG A 284 24.23 5.30 5.56
N PRO A 285 23.74 6.31 4.81
CA PRO A 285 22.74 6.08 3.76
C PRO A 285 23.30 5.21 2.64
N LEU A 286 24.60 5.29 2.41
CA LEU A 286 25.38 4.48 1.50
C LEU A 286 26.44 3.69 2.29
N ARG A 287 26.96 2.64 1.68
CA ARG A 287 28.08 1.86 2.21
C ARG A 287 29.40 2.48 1.77
N GLU A 288 30.36 2.47 2.68
CA GLU A 288 31.70 3.05 2.47
C GLU A 288 32.77 1.96 2.58
N PRO A 289 32.98 1.14 1.53
CA PRO A 289 34.05 0.14 1.52
C PRO A 289 35.43 0.80 1.52
N ARG A 290 36.41 0.19 2.22
CA ARG A 290 37.79 0.72 2.33
C ARG A 290 38.49 0.95 0.98
N SER A 291 38.22 0.08 0.00
CA SER A 291 38.80 0.14 -1.35
C SER A 291 37.70 0.21 -2.40
N GLN A 292 36.92 1.29 -2.40
CA GLN A 292 35.69 1.41 -3.18
C GLN A 292 35.84 1.05 -4.67
N SER A 293 36.82 1.62 -5.37
CA SER A 293 37.02 1.34 -6.80
C SER A 293 37.31 -0.14 -7.06
N ALA A 294 38.21 -0.74 -6.28
CA ALA A 294 38.54 -2.16 -6.42
C ALA A 294 37.34 -3.07 -6.12
N SER A 295 36.55 -2.75 -5.08
CA SER A 295 35.33 -3.51 -4.76
C SER A 295 34.25 -3.37 -5.84
N ILE A 296 34.16 -2.21 -6.51
CA ILE A 296 33.25 -2.00 -7.65
C ILE A 296 33.70 -2.81 -8.86
N GLU A 297 34.99 -2.78 -9.19
CA GLU A 297 35.56 -3.55 -10.31
C GLU A 297 35.36 -5.05 -10.11
N GLU A 298 35.63 -5.56 -8.91
CA GLU A 298 35.39 -6.95 -8.53
C GLU A 298 33.90 -7.31 -8.66
N TRP A 299 33.00 -6.44 -8.20
CA TRP A 299 31.56 -6.66 -8.32
C TRP A 299 31.10 -6.67 -9.79
N LEU A 300 31.60 -5.78 -10.63
CA LEU A 300 31.28 -5.76 -12.07
C LEU A 300 31.80 -7.00 -12.79
N ALA A 301 33.00 -7.48 -12.46
CA ALA A 301 33.53 -8.74 -12.99
C ALA A 301 32.67 -9.95 -12.53
N ALA A 302 32.19 -9.93 -11.28
CA ALA A 302 31.27 -10.95 -10.78
C ALA A 302 29.90 -10.90 -11.47
N VAL A 303 29.41 -9.72 -11.84
CA VAL A 303 28.18 -9.57 -12.65
C VAL A 303 28.34 -10.24 -14.00
N ASP A 304 29.46 -10.04 -14.69
CA ASP A 304 29.72 -10.68 -15.99
C ASP A 304 29.82 -12.19 -15.87
N SER A 305 30.57 -12.66 -14.87
CA SER A 305 30.77 -14.09 -14.67
C SER A 305 29.49 -14.82 -14.26
N ALA A 306 28.60 -14.14 -13.54
CA ALA A 306 27.36 -14.75 -13.08
C ALA A 306 26.29 -14.83 -14.18
N GLY A 307 26.29 -13.90 -15.15
CA GLY A 307 25.17 -13.74 -16.06
C GLY A 307 23.87 -13.54 -15.28
N ASP A 308 22.93 -14.48 -15.45
CA ASP A 308 21.65 -14.50 -14.73
C ASP A 308 21.72 -15.16 -13.34
N GLY A 309 22.91 -15.64 -12.95
CA GLY A 309 23.18 -16.21 -11.64
C GLY A 309 23.10 -15.20 -10.49
N LYS A 310 23.23 -15.72 -9.27
CA LYS A 310 23.26 -14.93 -8.04
C LYS A 310 24.60 -14.20 -7.90
N ILE A 311 24.55 -12.95 -7.47
CA ILE A 311 25.73 -12.11 -7.18
C ILE A 311 25.79 -11.70 -5.72
N SER A 312 26.97 -11.28 -5.27
CA SER A 312 27.16 -10.63 -3.98
C SER A 312 26.47 -9.25 -3.93
N ALA A 313 26.39 -8.69 -2.72
CA ALA A 313 25.79 -7.38 -2.53
C ALA A 313 26.61 -6.27 -3.16
N HIS A 314 25.94 -5.24 -3.69
CA HIS A 314 26.65 -4.07 -4.24
C HIS A 314 27.51 -3.42 -3.13
N PRO A 315 28.76 -3.01 -3.44
CA PRO A 315 29.68 -2.49 -2.43
C PRO A 315 29.26 -1.15 -1.85
N VAL A 316 28.52 -0.32 -2.61
CA VAL A 316 28.09 1.05 -2.22
C VAL A 316 26.61 1.14 -1.83
N PHE A 317 25.74 0.35 -2.46
CA PHE A 317 24.29 0.55 -2.37
C PHE A 317 23.64 -0.61 -1.63
N PHE A 318 22.50 -0.34 -0.99
CA PHE A 318 21.55 -1.39 -0.66
C PHE A 318 20.92 -1.89 -1.96
N HIS A 319 20.66 -3.20 -2.04
CA HIS A 319 20.27 -3.79 -3.32
C HIS A 319 19.19 -4.85 -3.19
N ASP A 320 18.41 -4.97 -4.26
CA ASP A 320 17.53 -6.11 -4.51
C ASP A 320 18.03 -6.80 -5.79
N TRP A 321 18.81 -7.88 -5.61
CA TRP A 321 19.49 -8.65 -6.66
C TRP A 321 20.37 -7.85 -7.64
N GLY A 322 20.76 -6.63 -7.23
CA GLY A 322 21.59 -5.73 -8.03
C GLY A 322 20.85 -4.98 -9.14
N ARG A 323 19.53 -5.21 -9.28
CA ARG A 323 18.66 -4.50 -10.24
C ARG A 323 18.04 -3.24 -9.65
N ARG A 324 17.97 -3.17 -8.33
CA ARG A 324 17.64 -1.96 -7.58
C ARG A 324 18.86 -1.60 -6.76
N LEU A 325 19.35 -0.38 -6.90
CA LEU A 325 20.47 0.16 -6.14
C LEU A 325 19.99 1.45 -5.47
N ALA A 326 19.98 1.47 -4.15
CA ALA A 326 19.42 2.56 -3.38
C ALA A 326 20.25 2.91 -2.15
N ALA A 327 20.24 4.19 -1.79
CA ALA A 327 20.56 4.65 -0.44
C ALA A 327 19.43 4.26 0.51
N GLN A 328 19.73 4.10 1.80
CA GLN A 328 18.75 3.72 2.82
C GLN A 328 18.72 4.69 4.00
N TYR A 329 17.54 5.21 4.29
CA TYR A 329 17.27 6.14 5.37
C TYR A 329 16.29 5.54 6.37
N SER A 330 16.41 6.02 7.60
CA SER A 330 15.41 5.91 8.64
C SER A 330 14.41 7.06 8.48
N LEU A 331 13.13 6.74 8.41
CA LEU A 331 12.03 7.69 8.20
C LEU A 331 11.13 7.69 9.44
N ASP A 332 11.12 8.81 10.18
CA ASP A 332 10.21 9.00 11.31
C ASP A 332 8.85 9.50 10.81
N LEU A 333 7.82 8.66 10.92
CA LEU A 333 6.46 8.97 10.52
C LEU A 333 5.57 9.44 11.69
N THR A 334 6.14 9.69 12.87
CA THR A 334 5.37 10.00 14.09
C THR A 334 4.42 11.18 13.87
N ASP A 335 4.91 12.26 13.25
CA ASP A 335 4.14 13.48 12.99
C ASP A 335 3.78 13.69 11.52
N VAL A 336 4.06 12.70 10.67
CA VAL A 336 3.81 12.77 9.22
C VAL A 336 2.37 12.36 8.92
N THR A 337 1.66 13.15 8.13
CA THR A 337 0.36 12.78 7.56
C THR A 337 0.54 12.11 6.19
N ARG A 338 -0.55 11.56 5.62
CA ARG A 338 -0.53 11.03 4.25
C ARG A 338 -0.14 12.08 3.20
N ASN A 339 -0.59 13.32 3.36
CA ASN A 339 -0.26 14.42 2.45
C ASN A 339 1.24 14.75 2.50
N ASP A 340 1.79 14.80 3.71
CA ASP A 340 3.21 15.03 3.96
C ASP A 340 4.06 13.91 3.35
N LEU A 341 3.63 12.65 3.49
CA LEU A 341 4.31 11.50 2.87
C LEU A 341 4.26 11.59 1.34
N GLY A 342 3.12 11.97 0.77
CA GLY A 342 2.98 12.17 -0.67
C GLY A 342 3.88 13.28 -1.19
N GLN A 343 3.98 14.40 -0.47
CA GLN A 343 4.89 15.50 -0.79
C GLN A 343 6.36 15.08 -0.66
N LEU A 344 6.71 14.32 0.38
CA LEU A 344 8.05 13.79 0.55
C LEU A 344 8.46 12.94 -0.66
N ILE A 345 7.58 12.05 -1.14
CA ILE A 345 7.84 11.25 -2.35
C ILE A 345 8.13 12.14 -3.56
N VAL A 346 7.33 13.19 -3.77
CA VAL A 346 7.52 14.13 -4.89
C VAL A 346 8.87 14.84 -4.79
N ILE A 347 9.16 15.45 -3.63
CA ILE A 347 10.41 16.19 -3.39
C ILE A 347 11.64 15.33 -3.67
N LEU A 348 11.61 14.08 -3.19
CA LEU A 348 12.75 13.17 -3.36
C LEU A 348 12.94 12.73 -4.81
N MET A 349 11.84 12.55 -5.56
CA MET A 349 11.90 12.24 -6.99
C MET A 349 12.38 13.42 -7.83
N ASP A 350 11.92 14.64 -7.51
CA ASP A 350 12.36 15.88 -8.16
C ASP A 350 13.86 16.10 -7.91
N HIS A 351 14.32 15.90 -6.66
CA HIS A 351 15.73 15.97 -6.29
C HIS A 351 16.61 15.01 -7.09
N LEU A 352 16.19 13.76 -7.28
CA LEU A 352 16.92 12.80 -8.12
C LEU A 352 16.95 13.24 -9.58
N THR A 353 15.85 13.79 -10.07
CA THR A 353 15.72 14.27 -11.45
C THR A 353 16.67 15.44 -11.72
N GLU A 354 16.68 16.45 -10.85
CA GLU A 354 17.59 17.60 -10.93
C GLU A 354 19.07 17.16 -10.83
N SER A 355 19.36 16.23 -9.94
CA SER A 355 20.71 15.69 -9.73
C SER A 355 21.21 14.92 -10.96
N ALA A 356 20.35 14.16 -11.63
CA ALA A 356 20.73 13.43 -12.84
C ALA A 356 20.99 14.35 -14.04
N PHE A 357 20.24 15.44 -14.18
CA PHE A 357 20.51 16.47 -15.19
C PHE A 357 21.83 17.19 -14.93
N SER A 358 22.16 17.44 -13.66
CA SER A 358 23.43 18.07 -13.28
C SER A 358 24.64 17.15 -13.46
N ALA A 359 24.45 15.83 -13.30
CA ALA A 359 25.50 14.83 -13.43
C ALA A 359 25.80 14.43 -14.89
N THR A 360 24.93 14.78 -15.84
CA THR A 360 25.11 14.46 -17.26
C THR A 360 25.50 15.74 -18.01
N PRO A 361 26.79 15.98 -18.34
CA PRO A 361 27.13 17.11 -19.20
C PRO A 361 26.42 16.92 -20.54
N LEU A 362 25.68 17.94 -20.98
CA LEU A 362 25.07 18.01 -22.30
C LEU A 362 26.17 17.77 -23.35
N THR A 363 26.29 16.53 -23.83
CA THR A 363 26.87 16.30 -25.16
C THR A 363 25.81 16.77 -26.15
N THR A 364 25.86 18.05 -26.48
CA THR A 364 25.19 18.57 -27.69
C THR A 364 25.60 17.71 -28.88
N PRO A 365 24.65 17.35 -29.78
CA PRO A 365 24.94 16.56 -30.97
C PRO A 365 25.96 17.23 -31.90
#